data_AF-A0A2D6QXQ9-F1
#
_entry.id   AF-A0A2D6QXQ9-F1
#
_cell.length_a   1.000
_cell.length_b   1.000
_cell.length_c   1.000
_cell.angle_alpha   90.00
_cell.angle_beta   90.00
_cell.angle_gamma   90.00
#
_symmetry.space_group_name_H-M   'P 1'
#
loop_
_entity.id
_entity.type
_entity.pdbx_description
1 polymer ?
#
loop_
_entity_poly.entity_id
_entity_poly.type
_entity_poly.pdbx_seq_one_letter_code
_entity_poly.pdbx_strand_id
1 'polypeptide(L)'
;MKRCSDFDPLFTPFVDGQLDETERAGVEAHLEACPPCRDRAVAEQTVREVVRTRADALAERASGALVARCAETQEPDARSSRLAGVFGRLSTPSRWVPLSAAATLLLAIGGVFVAGQNERLDAAFAAQMAIDHTRCFESSQLEPGQLSATAVEVSFQRDQGWNVAVPAVDGLELQDARSCGYAHGGMAHLLYRRDGVRCRCSSCPRPSGAAGTLRSCGMTR
;
A
#
# COMPACT_ATOMS: atom_id res chain seq x y z
N MET A 1 -7.80 -30.89 -7.78
CA MET A 1 -6.72 -29.88 -7.69
C MET A 1 -7.34 -28.51 -7.74
N LYS A 2 -7.09 -27.64 -6.76
CA LYS A 2 -7.44 -26.21 -6.87
C LYS A 2 -6.59 -25.57 -7.97
N ARG A 3 -7.14 -24.57 -8.66
CA ARG A 3 -6.40 -23.84 -9.71
C ARG A 3 -5.44 -22.85 -9.06
N CYS A 4 -4.41 -22.42 -9.78
CA CYS A 4 -3.44 -21.44 -9.27
C CYS A 4 -4.12 -20.15 -8.77
N SER A 5 -5.16 -19.68 -9.46
CA SER A 5 -5.95 -18.51 -9.08
C SER A 5 -6.61 -18.62 -7.70
N ASP A 6 -6.90 -19.85 -7.25
CA ASP A 6 -7.55 -20.08 -5.97
C ASP A 6 -6.56 -19.93 -4.80
N PHE A 7 -5.24 -19.90 -5.08
CA PHE A 7 -4.17 -19.69 -4.11
C PHE A 7 -3.62 -18.25 -4.10
N ASP A 8 -3.89 -17.44 -5.12
CA ASP A 8 -3.44 -16.04 -5.19
C ASP A 8 -3.67 -15.23 -3.90
N PRO A 9 -4.84 -15.25 -3.26
CA PRO A 9 -5.04 -14.50 -2.00
C PRO A 9 -4.25 -15.06 -0.81
N LEU A 10 -3.74 -16.30 -0.90
CA LEU A 10 -2.99 -16.97 0.16
C LEU A 10 -1.47 -16.79 0.04
N PHE A 11 -0.97 -16.26 -1.08
CA PHE A 11 0.47 -16.14 -1.31
C PHE A 11 1.15 -15.13 -0.40
N THR A 12 0.63 -13.90 -0.30
CA THR A 12 1.20 -12.89 0.58
C THR A 12 1.17 -13.32 2.06
N PRO A 13 0.03 -13.82 2.60
CA PRO A 13 0.01 -14.35 3.96
C PRO A 13 0.95 -15.55 4.17
N PHE A 14 1.12 -16.41 3.16
CA PHE A 14 2.07 -17.53 3.21
C PHE A 14 3.51 -17.03 3.33
N VAL A 15 3.93 -16.11 2.47
CA VAL A 15 5.28 -15.52 2.49
C VAL A 15 5.55 -14.74 3.78
N ASP A 16 4.51 -14.11 4.34
CA ASP A 16 4.60 -13.40 5.61
C ASP A 16 4.55 -14.30 6.84
N GLY A 17 4.21 -15.58 6.69
CA GLY A 17 4.09 -16.55 7.78
C GLY A 17 2.84 -16.34 8.64
N GLN A 18 1.76 -15.85 8.04
CA GLN A 18 0.50 -15.51 8.71
C GLN A 18 -0.62 -16.55 8.49
N LEU A 19 -0.39 -17.57 7.66
CA LEU A 19 -1.36 -18.65 7.47
C LEU A 19 -1.40 -19.61 8.66
N ASP A 20 -2.58 -20.15 8.93
CA ASP A 20 -2.72 -21.28 9.84
C ASP A 20 -2.08 -22.56 9.26
N GLU A 21 -1.94 -23.60 10.10
CA GLU A 21 -1.31 -24.87 9.71
C GLU A 21 -2.01 -25.55 8.53
N THR A 22 -3.34 -25.47 8.46
CA THR A 22 -4.12 -26.16 7.44
C THR A 22 -4.01 -25.46 6.09
N GLU A 23 -4.10 -24.13 6.11
CA GLU A 23 -3.94 -23.30 4.91
C GLU A 23 -2.51 -23.37 4.38
N ARG A 24 -1.51 -23.34 5.26
CA ARG A 24 -0.11 -23.48 4.89
C ARG A 24 0.18 -24.83 4.25
N ALA A 25 -0.27 -25.94 4.84
CA ALA A 25 -0.09 -27.26 4.24
C ALA A 25 -0.77 -27.35 2.85
N GLY A 26 -1.92 -26.69 2.68
CA GLY A 26 -2.59 -26.59 1.39
C GLY A 26 -1.81 -25.83 0.32
N VAL A 27 -1.17 -24.72 0.70
CA VAL A 27 -0.28 -23.94 -0.19
C VAL A 27 0.99 -24.74 -0.50
N GLU A 28 1.65 -25.34 0.49
CA GLU A 28 2.86 -26.15 0.31
C GLU A 28 2.64 -27.30 -0.67
N ALA A 29 1.54 -28.06 -0.51
CA ALA A 29 1.17 -29.12 -1.44
C ALA A 29 0.96 -28.61 -2.88
N HIS A 30 0.45 -27.39 -3.04
CA HIS A 30 0.33 -26.77 -4.37
C HIS A 30 1.69 -26.36 -4.93
N LEU A 31 2.56 -25.77 -4.11
CA LEU A 31 3.91 -25.36 -4.52
C LEU A 31 4.74 -26.56 -4.94
N GLU A 32 4.62 -27.71 -4.27
CA GLU A 32 5.26 -28.96 -4.69
C GLU A 32 4.85 -29.36 -6.11
N ALA A 33 3.55 -29.32 -6.39
CA ALA A 33 2.97 -29.73 -7.67
C ALA A 33 3.08 -28.69 -8.81
N CYS A 34 3.35 -27.42 -8.50
CA CYS A 34 3.28 -26.32 -9.48
C CYS A 34 4.58 -25.48 -9.50
N PRO A 35 5.52 -25.77 -10.42
CA PRO A 35 6.77 -25.03 -10.54
C PRO A 35 6.62 -23.50 -10.72
N PRO A 36 5.71 -22.98 -11.57
CA PRO A 36 5.54 -21.54 -11.72
C PRO A 36 5.13 -20.83 -10.42
N CYS A 37 4.25 -21.46 -9.64
CA CYS A 37 3.79 -20.92 -8.36
C CYS A 37 4.89 -20.97 -7.29
N ARG A 38 5.74 -22.01 -7.32
CA ARG A 38 6.95 -22.09 -6.49
C ARG A 38 7.95 -20.99 -6.83
N ASP A 39 8.22 -20.74 -8.10
CA ASP A 39 9.14 -19.68 -8.53
C ASP A 39 8.65 -18.30 -8.07
N ARG A 40 7.33 -18.05 -8.13
CA ARG A 40 6.72 -16.84 -7.56
C ARG A 40 6.95 -16.74 -6.06
N ALA A 41 6.69 -17.80 -5.29
CA ALA A 41 6.85 -17.80 -3.84
C ALA A 41 8.30 -17.49 -3.44
N VAL A 42 9.27 -18.08 -4.15
CA VAL A 42 10.71 -17.83 -3.93
C VAL A 42 11.06 -16.38 -4.23
N ALA A 43 10.54 -15.81 -5.32
CA ALA A 43 10.77 -14.41 -5.67
C ALA A 43 10.23 -13.46 -4.59
N GLU A 44 9.00 -13.69 -4.12
CA GLU A 44 8.39 -12.88 -3.05
C GLU A 44 9.16 -13.01 -1.72
N GLN A 45 9.58 -14.22 -1.35
CA GLN A 45 10.41 -14.46 -0.16
C GLN A 45 11.76 -13.72 -0.26
N THR A 46 12.39 -13.72 -1.44
CA THR A 46 13.65 -13.01 -1.69
C THR A 46 13.47 -11.50 -1.50
N VAL A 47 12.39 -10.93 -2.04
CA VAL A 47 12.08 -9.51 -1.86
C VAL A 47 11.85 -9.19 -0.37
N ARG A 48 11.09 -10.02 0.33
CA ARG A 48 10.83 -9.86 1.77
C ARG A 48 12.11 -9.91 2.59
N GLU A 49 13.04 -10.81 2.26
CA GLU A 49 14.33 -10.90 2.92
C GLU A 49 15.14 -9.62 2.73
N VAL A 50 15.25 -9.12 1.48
CA VAL A 50 15.95 -7.85 1.19
C VAL A 50 15.36 -6.67 1.97
N VAL A 51 14.03 -6.57 2.02
CA VAL A 51 13.33 -5.53 2.79
C VAL A 51 13.65 -5.66 4.28
N ARG A 52 13.61 -6.88 4.84
CA ARG A 52 13.92 -7.13 6.25
C ARG A 52 15.37 -6.81 6.60
N THR A 53 16.32 -7.23 5.77
CA THR A 53 17.75 -6.92 5.97
C THR A 53 18.01 -5.41 5.96
N ARG A 54 17.21 -4.64 5.22
CA ARG A 54 17.33 -3.17 5.15
C ARG A 54 16.35 -2.43 6.04
N ALA A 55 15.55 -3.12 6.84
CA ALA A 55 14.48 -2.50 7.62
C ALA A 55 15.01 -1.36 8.51
N ASP A 56 16.14 -1.57 9.19
CA ASP A 56 16.73 -0.57 10.07
C ASP A 56 17.25 0.67 9.32
N ALA A 57 17.71 0.49 8.07
CA ALA A 57 18.17 1.58 7.21
C ALA A 57 17.01 2.31 6.52
N LEU A 58 15.88 1.63 6.31
CA LEU A 58 14.65 2.18 5.73
C LEU A 58 13.74 2.81 6.79
N ALA A 59 13.89 2.44 8.06
CA ALA A 59 13.10 2.95 9.16
C ALA A 59 13.60 4.35 9.56
N GLU A 60 12.96 5.38 9.00
CA GLU A 60 12.92 6.67 9.67
C GLU A 60 12.14 6.45 10.99
N ARG A 61 12.78 6.64 12.15
CA ARG A 61 12.14 6.34 13.44
C ARG A 61 10.82 7.11 13.53
N ALA A 62 9.73 6.38 13.69
CA ALA A 62 8.45 6.99 14.04
C ALA A 62 8.63 7.89 15.26
N SER A 63 8.00 9.06 15.25
CA SER A 63 8.09 9.98 16.39
C SER A 63 7.61 9.27 17.66
N GLY A 64 8.21 9.58 18.81
CA GLY A 64 7.81 8.97 20.09
C GLY A 64 6.31 9.10 20.38
N ALA A 65 5.67 10.17 19.89
CA ALA A 65 4.23 10.38 19.98
C ALA A 65 3.42 9.37 19.16
N LEU A 66 3.88 8.98 17.97
CA LEU A 66 3.25 7.91 17.18
C LEU A 66 3.37 6.56 17.87
N VAL A 67 4.56 6.24 18.39
CA VAL A 67 4.82 4.99 19.12
C VAL A 67 3.91 4.88 20.36
N ALA A 68 3.77 5.97 21.12
CA ALA A 68 2.90 6.01 22.30
C ALA A 68 1.42 5.75 21.95
N ARG A 69 0.89 6.39 20.89
CA ARG A 69 -0.49 6.16 20.45
C ARG A 69 -0.72 4.73 19.95
N CYS A 70 0.26 4.15 19.25
CA CYS A 70 0.16 2.76 18.79
C CYS A 70 0.19 1.77 19.96
N ALA A 71 1.00 2.03 21.00
CA ALA A 71 1.03 1.23 22.22
C ALA A 71 -0.31 1.31 22.98
N GLU A 72 -0.94 2.50 23.05
CA GLU A 72 -2.27 2.68 23.64
C GLU A 72 -3.37 1.90 22.89
N THR A 73 -3.23 1.72 21.58
CA THR A 73 -4.15 0.87 20.79
C THR A 73 -3.86 -0.63 20.88
N GLN A 74 -2.70 -1.03 21.38
CA GLN A 74 -2.27 -2.43 21.50
C GLN A 74 -2.51 -3.05 22.88
N GLU A 75 -2.85 -2.27 23.90
CA GLU A 75 -3.24 -2.82 25.20
C GLU A 75 -4.46 -3.74 25.02
N PRO A 76 -4.34 -5.06 25.21
CA PRO A 76 -5.49 -5.95 25.22
C PRO A 76 -6.38 -5.50 26.36
N ASP A 77 -7.62 -5.16 26.01
CA ASP A 77 -8.55 -4.39 26.82
C ASP A 77 -8.76 -4.99 28.23
N ALA A 78 -7.94 -4.59 29.20
CA ALA A 78 -8.13 -4.92 30.62
C ALA A 78 -9.44 -4.31 31.18
N ARG A 79 -10.12 -3.47 30.38
CA ARG A 79 -11.46 -2.95 30.68
C ARG A 79 -12.56 -3.99 30.39
N SER A 80 -12.31 -4.99 29.53
CA SER A 80 -13.24 -6.09 29.27
C SER A 80 -13.49 -6.94 30.53
N SER A 81 -12.48 -7.13 31.38
CA SER A 81 -12.60 -7.88 32.64
C SER A 81 -13.35 -7.13 33.75
N ARG A 82 -13.39 -5.79 33.73
CA ARG A 82 -14.09 -5.00 34.77
C ARG A 82 -15.59 -4.93 34.56
N LEU A 83 -16.07 -5.04 33.32
CA LEU A 83 -17.50 -5.13 33.02
C LEU A 83 -18.08 -6.50 33.36
N ALA A 84 -17.30 -7.58 33.22
CA ALA A 84 -17.73 -8.93 33.61
C ALA A 84 -18.10 -9.07 35.11
N GLY A 85 -17.49 -8.26 35.99
CA GLY A 85 -17.81 -8.26 37.42
C GLY A 85 -19.07 -7.50 37.82
N VAL A 86 -19.53 -6.54 37.00
CA VAL A 86 -20.72 -5.71 37.28
C VAL A 86 -22.00 -6.38 36.80
N PHE A 87 -21.94 -7.20 35.73
CA PHE A 87 -23.10 -7.92 35.20
C PHE A 87 -23.43 -9.23 35.94
N GLY A 88 -22.58 -9.68 36.87
CA GLY A 88 -22.77 -10.94 37.60
C GLY A 88 -23.89 -10.95 38.67
N ARG A 89 -24.55 -9.82 38.94
CA ARG A 89 -25.58 -9.72 40.00
C ARG A 89 -26.78 -8.82 39.68
N LEU A 90 -27.16 -8.68 38.41
CA LEU A 90 -28.47 -8.11 38.06
C LEU A 90 -29.34 -9.16 37.38
N SER A 91 -30.18 -9.81 38.18
CA SER A 91 -31.36 -10.54 37.69
C SER A 91 -32.29 -9.56 37.00
N THR A 92 -32.12 -9.38 35.70
CA THR A 92 -33.08 -8.68 34.84
C THR A 92 -34.28 -9.60 34.56
N PRO A 93 -35.52 -9.10 34.65
CA PRO A 93 -36.69 -9.90 34.41
C PRO A 93 -36.70 -10.38 32.95
N SER A 94 -36.91 -11.68 32.79
CA SER A 94 -36.82 -12.53 31.58
C SER A 94 -37.56 -12.07 30.31
N ARG A 95 -38.18 -10.89 30.28
CA ARG A 95 -39.02 -10.42 29.15
C ARG A 95 -38.31 -9.50 28.15
N TRP A 96 -37.10 -9.03 28.45
CA TRP A 96 -36.33 -8.11 27.58
C TRP A 96 -35.06 -8.72 26.98
N VAL A 97 -34.71 -9.93 27.43
CA VAL A 97 -33.59 -10.74 26.92
C VAL A 97 -33.63 -10.94 25.40
N PRO A 98 -34.77 -11.27 24.75
CA PRO A 98 -34.76 -11.52 23.30
C PRO A 98 -34.46 -10.27 22.48
N LEU A 99 -34.82 -9.07 22.97
CA LEU A 99 -34.55 -7.79 22.29
C LEU A 99 -33.06 -7.39 22.38
N SER A 100 -32.40 -7.63 23.52
CA SER A 100 -30.96 -7.37 23.65
C SER A 100 -30.11 -8.38 22.88
N ALA A 101 -30.53 -9.64 22.82
CA ALA A 101 -29.87 -10.66 22.00
C ALA A 101 -29.97 -10.35 20.49
N ALA A 102 -31.13 -9.88 20.03
CA ALA A 102 -31.30 -9.46 18.64
C ALA A 102 -30.44 -8.23 18.30
N ALA A 103 -30.37 -7.23 19.19
CA ALA A 103 -29.57 -6.03 18.98
C ALA A 103 -28.05 -6.32 18.93
N THR A 104 -27.56 -7.19 19.82
CA THR A 104 -26.15 -7.61 19.82
C THR A 104 -25.80 -8.43 18.57
N LEU A 105 -26.70 -9.30 18.13
CA LEU A 105 -26.53 -10.05 16.88
C LEU A 105 -26.50 -9.12 15.66
N LEU A 106 -27.39 -8.13 15.59
CA LEU A 106 -27.39 -7.13 14.51
C LEU A 106 -26.12 -6.27 14.51
N LEU A 107 -25.62 -5.88 15.69
CA LEU A 107 -24.35 -5.15 15.81
C LEU A 107 -23.16 -6.01 15.38
N ALA A 108 -23.14 -7.30 15.74
CA ALA A 108 -22.09 -8.23 15.34
C ALA A 108 -22.09 -8.46 13.81
N ILE A 109 -23.27 -8.71 13.22
CA ILE A 109 -23.43 -8.89 11.77
C ILE A 109 -23.06 -7.60 11.03
N GLY A 110 -23.54 -6.45 11.52
CA GLY A 110 -23.19 -5.14 10.96
C GLY A 110 -21.69 -4.85 11.04
N GLY A 111 -21.05 -5.17 12.16
CA GLY A 111 -19.60 -5.02 12.35
C GLY A 111 -18.78 -5.89 11.38
N VAL A 112 -19.14 -7.16 11.21
CA VAL A 112 -18.50 -8.07 10.24
C VAL A 112 -18.69 -7.58 8.81
N PHE A 113 -19.89 -7.10 8.47
CA PHE A 113 -20.17 -6.56 7.15
C PHE A 113 -19.37 -5.28 6.86
N VAL A 114 -19.30 -4.35 7.82
CA VAL A 114 -18.51 -3.11 7.67
C VAL A 114 -17.01 -3.40 7.57
N ALA A 115 -16.49 -4.31 8.40
CA ALA A 115 -15.08 -4.72 8.34
C ALA A 115 -14.73 -5.36 6.99
N GLY A 116 -15.55 -6.30 6.50
CA GLY A 116 -15.32 -6.94 5.21
C GLY A 116 -15.47 -6.01 4.01
N GLN A 117 -16.28 -4.94 4.12
CA GLN A 117 -16.37 -3.92 3.07
C GLN A 117 -15.13 -3.00 3.08
N ASN A 118 -14.58 -2.67 4.24
CA ASN A 118 -13.33 -1.89 4.32
C ASN A 118 -12.15 -2.62 3.68
N GLU A 119 -11.97 -3.92 3.95
CA GLU A 119 -10.87 -4.69 3.34
C GLU A 119 -10.96 -4.72 1.80
N ARG A 120 -12.19 -4.80 1.26
CA ARG A 120 -12.43 -4.76 -0.19
C ARG A 120 -12.18 -3.37 -0.77
N LEU A 121 -12.54 -2.32 -0.05
CA LEU A 121 -12.26 -0.94 -0.44
C LEU A 121 -10.76 -0.66 -0.42
N ASP A 122 -10.02 -1.15 0.58
CA ASP A 122 -8.57 -1.01 0.67
C ASP A 122 -7.87 -1.77 -0.46
N ALA A 123 -8.30 -3.00 -0.76
CA ALA A 123 -7.76 -3.77 -1.87
C ALA A 123 -8.07 -3.13 -3.23
N ALA A 124 -9.30 -2.62 -3.42
CA ALA A 124 -9.68 -1.92 -4.63
C ALA A 124 -8.91 -0.60 -4.78
N PHE A 125 -8.69 0.14 -3.70
CA PHE A 125 -7.92 1.37 -3.70
C PHE A 125 -6.43 1.11 -3.97
N ALA A 126 -5.86 0.07 -3.36
CA ALA A 126 -4.48 -0.37 -3.64
C ALA A 126 -4.30 -0.84 -5.09
N ALA A 127 -5.27 -1.56 -5.64
CA ALA A 127 -5.27 -1.98 -7.03
C ALA A 127 -5.41 -0.78 -7.99
N GLN A 128 -6.33 0.14 -7.71
CA GLN A 128 -6.50 1.38 -8.47
C GLN A 128 -5.21 2.20 -8.47
N MET A 129 -4.56 2.32 -7.31
CA MET A 129 -3.28 3.01 -7.16
C MET A 129 -2.18 2.36 -7.98
N ALA A 130 -2.04 1.03 -7.95
CA ALA A 130 -1.08 0.31 -8.78
C ALA A 130 -1.37 0.48 -10.29
N ILE A 131 -2.64 0.50 -10.67
CA ILE A 131 -3.08 0.74 -12.05
C ILE A 131 -2.79 2.19 -12.47
N ASP A 132 -3.06 3.17 -11.61
CA ASP A 132 -2.78 4.58 -11.89
C ASP A 132 -1.27 4.82 -12.02
N HIS A 133 -0.45 4.16 -11.20
CA HIS A 133 1.01 4.23 -11.30
C HIS A 133 1.56 3.63 -12.61
N THR A 134 0.96 2.55 -13.11
CA THR A 134 1.36 1.95 -14.41
C THR A 134 0.83 2.75 -15.60
N ARG A 135 -0.43 3.18 -15.55
CA ARG A 135 -1.12 3.90 -16.64
C ARG A 135 -0.70 5.35 -16.83
N CYS A 136 -0.08 5.99 -15.83
CA CYS A 136 0.36 7.39 -15.92
C CYS A 136 1.16 7.73 -17.19
N PHE A 137 1.80 6.77 -17.87
CA PHE A 137 2.58 7.01 -19.10
C PHE A 137 2.20 6.12 -20.30
N GLU A 138 1.17 5.27 -20.20
CA GLU A 138 0.70 4.53 -21.39
C GLU A 138 0.12 5.47 -22.45
N SER A 139 -0.31 6.67 -22.04
CA SER A 139 -0.89 7.70 -22.91
C SER A 139 0.06 8.85 -23.28
N SER A 140 1.35 8.77 -22.95
CA SER A 140 2.31 9.83 -23.33
C SER A 140 2.59 9.76 -24.85
N GLN A 141 1.88 10.58 -25.63
CA GLN A 141 2.06 10.74 -27.08
C GLN A 141 2.90 11.97 -27.44
N LEU A 142 3.67 12.50 -26.49
CA LEU A 142 4.49 13.70 -26.73
C LEU A 142 5.75 13.30 -27.49
N GLU A 143 5.95 13.93 -28.64
CA GLU A 143 7.14 13.72 -29.49
C GLU A 143 8.40 14.18 -28.75
N PRO A 144 9.54 13.49 -28.94
CA PRO A 144 10.78 13.80 -28.23
C PRO A 144 11.29 15.23 -28.48
N GLY A 145 11.75 15.89 -27.41
CA GLY A 145 12.42 17.20 -27.51
C GLY A 145 11.53 18.43 -27.40
N GLN A 146 10.22 18.28 -27.20
CA GLN A 146 9.30 19.42 -27.05
C GLN A 146 9.13 19.94 -25.62
N LEU A 147 9.66 19.22 -24.62
CA LEU A 147 9.51 19.57 -23.20
C LEU A 147 10.83 20.03 -22.60
N SER A 148 10.90 21.32 -22.24
CA SER A 148 12.01 21.86 -21.47
C SER A 148 11.77 21.65 -19.97
N ALA A 149 12.85 21.36 -19.24
CA ALA A 149 12.81 21.20 -17.78
C ALA A 149 12.16 22.41 -17.10
N THR A 150 12.55 23.63 -17.50
CA THR A 150 12.00 24.87 -16.96
C THR A 150 10.50 25.04 -17.23
N ALA A 151 10.01 24.66 -18.42
CA ALA A 151 8.58 24.74 -18.70
C ALA A 151 7.78 23.78 -17.81
N VAL A 152 8.33 22.60 -17.54
CA VAL A 152 7.73 21.62 -16.63
C VAL A 152 7.70 22.16 -15.19
N GLU A 153 8.81 22.66 -14.67
CA GLU A 153 8.88 23.25 -13.32
C GLU A 153 7.89 24.40 -13.14
N VAL A 154 7.80 25.30 -14.12
CA VAL A 154 6.83 26.41 -14.12
C VAL A 154 5.40 25.90 -14.16
N SER A 155 5.11 24.84 -14.94
CA SER A 155 3.76 24.27 -15.02
C SER A 155 3.32 23.65 -13.69
N PHE A 156 4.18 22.89 -13.02
CA PHE A 156 3.90 22.33 -11.69
C PHE A 156 3.70 23.41 -10.63
N GLN A 157 4.51 24.48 -10.67
CA GLN A 157 4.35 25.58 -9.73
C GLN A 157 3.05 26.35 -9.99
N ARG A 158 2.72 26.63 -11.26
CA ARG A 158 1.51 27.38 -11.63
C ARG A 158 0.23 26.60 -11.33
N ASP A 159 0.20 25.33 -11.72
CA ASP A 159 -1.03 24.54 -11.72
C ASP A 159 -1.25 23.82 -10.39
N GLN A 160 -0.19 23.56 -9.62
CA GLN A 160 -0.24 22.73 -8.40
C GLN A 160 0.47 23.35 -7.20
N GLY A 161 1.17 24.48 -7.37
CA GLY A 161 1.96 25.10 -6.31
C GLY A 161 3.19 24.29 -5.89
N TRP A 162 3.63 23.32 -6.71
CA TRP A 162 4.72 22.41 -6.37
C TRP A 162 6.06 22.92 -6.90
N ASN A 163 7.03 23.05 -6.00
CA ASN A 163 8.44 23.29 -6.37
C ASN A 163 9.11 21.95 -6.69
N VAL A 164 8.92 21.49 -7.92
CA VAL A 164 9.59 20.31 -8.49
C VAL A 164 10.92 20.76 -9.08
N ALA A 165 12.01 20.01 -8.83
CA ALA A 165 13.25 20.18 -9.56
C ALA A 165 13.37 19.08 -10.61
N VAL A 166 13.51 19.48 -11.87
CA VAL A 166 13.65 18.58 -13.01
C VAL A 166 15.14 18.53 -13.38
N PRO A 167 15.87 17.48 -12.98
CA PRO A 167 17.31 17.44 -13.24
C PRO A 167 17.58 17.30 -14.74
N ALA A 168 18.49 18.13 -15.24
CA ALA A 168 19.21 17.86 -16.48
C ALA A 168 20.24 16.76 -16.20
N VAL A 169 20.11 15.64 -16.89
CA VAL A 169 21.04 14.51 -16.75
C VAL A 169 21.59 14.20 -18.12
N ASP A 170 22.93 14.13 -18.22
CA ASP A 170 23.59 13.85 -19.49
C ASP A 170 23.15 12.50 -20.07
N GLY A 171 22.82 12.51 -21.37
CA GLY A 171 22.29 11.36 -22.08
C GLY A 171 20.86 10.95 -21.66
N LEU A 172 20.10 11.81 -20.98
CA LEU A 172 18.68 11.64 -20.73
C LEU A 172 17.87 12.81 -21.29
N GLU A 173 16.96 12.52 -22.20
CA GLU A 173 16.01 13.49 -22.76
C GLU A 173 14.68 13.42 -22.00
N LEU A 174 14.22 14.54 -21.45
CA LEU A 174 12.90 14.63 -20.82
C LEU A 174 11.79 14.49 -21.88
N GLN A 175 10.85 13.58 -21.64
CA GLN A 175 9.76 13.28 -22.57
C GLN A 175 8.37 13.64 -22.04
N ASP A 176 8.11 13.45 -20.76
CA ASP A 176 6.81 13.74 -20.16
C ASP A 176 6.98 13.99 -18.65
N ALA A 177 6.05 14.73 -18.07
CA ALA A 177 6.03 15.04 -16.66
C ALA A 177 4.58 15.16 -16.15
N ARG A 178 4.25 14.43 -15.09
CA ARG A 178 2.86 14.36 -14.57
C ARG A 178 2.80 14.33 -13.06
N SER A 179 1.69 14.81 -12.52
CA SER A 179 1.34 14.67 -11.12
C SER A 179 0.48 13.43 -10.88
N CYS A 180 0.80 12.68 -9.84
CA CYS A 180 -0.07 11.66 -9.28
C CYS A 180 -0.47 12.06 -7.86
N GLY A 181 -1.76 11.97 -7.52
CA GLY A 181 -2.25 12.20 -6.17
C GLY A 181 -2.08 10.94 -5.31
N TYR A 182 -1.48 11.07 -4.13
CA TYR A 182 -1.26 9.97 -3.20
C TYR A 182 -1.76 10.33 -1.80
N ALA A 183 -2.91 9.77 -1.39
CA ALA A 183 -3.51 9.88 -0.06
C ALA A 183 -3.62 11.31 0.54
N HIS A 184 -2.52 11.88 1.04
CA HIS A 184 -2.42 13.21 1.68
C HIS A 184 -1.34 14.12 1.06
N GLY A 185 -0.77 13.74 -0.10
CA GLY A 185 0.23 14.52 -0.82
C GLY A 185 0.23 14.17 -2.31
N GLY A 186 1.01 14.88 -3.12
CA GLY A 186 1.16 14.56 -4.53
C GLY A 186 2.61 14.26 -4.88
N MET A 187 2.81 13.50 -5.97
CA MET A 187 4.11 13.11 -6.48
C MET A 187 4.26 13.56 -7.92
N ALA A 188 5.43 14.08 -8.29
CA ALA A 188 5.77 14.38 -9.67
C ALA A 188 6.55 13.21 -10.28
N HIS A 189 6.01 12.62 -11.33
CA HIS A 189 6.69 11.63 -12.15
C HIS A 189 7.30 12.30 -13.38
N LEU A 190 8.59 12.05 -13.61
CA LEU A 190 9.37 12.54 -14.74
C LEU A 190 9.77 11.35 -15.62
N LEU A 191 9.48 11.42 -16.91
CA LEU A 191 9.85 10.41 -17.88
C LEU A 191 11.02 10.92 -18.71
N TYR A 192 12.09 10.14 -18.73
CA TYR A 192 13.28 10.39 -19.52
C TYR A 192 13.46 9.30 -20.58
N ARG A 193 14.24 9.60 -21.62
CA ARG A 193 14.68 8.64 -22.63
C ARG A 193 16.21 8.64 -22.72
N ARG A 194 16.80 7.45 -22.72
CA ARG A 194 18.23 7.19 -23.00
C ARG A 194 18.34 6.27 -24.19
N ASP A 195 18.99 6.67 -25.27
CA ASP A 195 19.29 5.79 -26.41
C ASP A 195 18.07 4.98 -26.93
N GLY A 196 16.88 5.59 -26.93
CA GLY A 196 15.63 4.93 -27.32
C GLY A 196 14.89 4.17 -26.20
N VAL A 197 15.51 3.96 -25.03
CA VAL A 197 14.93 3.28 -23.86
C VAL A 197 14.30 4.28 -22.89
N ARG A 198 13.07 3.99 -22.44
CA ARG A 198 12.34 4.83 -21.46
C ARG A 198 12.84 4.57 -20.03
N CYS A 199 13.22 5.65 -19.36
CA CYS A 199 13.66 5.67 -17.96
C CYS A 199 12.69 6.53 -17.16
N ARG A 200 12.15 6.00 -16.05
CA ARG A 200 11.22 6.73 -15.18
C ARG A 200 11.92 7.18 -13.92
N CYS A 201 11.87 8.47 -13.63
CA CYS A 201 12.29 8.98 -12.34
C CYS A 201 11.09 9.59 -11.58
N SER A 202 11.04 9.40 -10.26
CA SER A 202 10.01 9.98 -9.41
C SER A 202 10.62 10.93 -8.39
N SER A 203 9.95 12.07 -8.20
CA SER A 203 10.33 13.08 -7.22
C SER A 203 9.15 13.40 -6.31
N CYS A 204 9.41 13.47 -5.00
CA CYS A 204 8.42 13.97 -4.06
C CYS A 204 8.60 15.49 -3.91
N PRO A 205 7.62 16.31 -4.33
CA PRO A 205 7.66 17.75 -4.10
C PRO A 205 7.61 18.04 -2.59
N ARG A 206 8.35 19.07 -2.14
CA ARG A 206 8.25 19.58 -0.78
C ARG A 206 7.32 20.81 -0.75
N PRO A 207 6.44 20.95 0.25
CA PRO A 207 5.51 22.08 0.32
C PRO A 207 6.17 23.43 0.68
N SER A 208 7.46 23.48 1.03
CA SER A 208 8.13 24.69 1.53
C SER A 208 9.40 25.02 0.75
N GLY A 209 9.28 25.69 -0.41
CA GLY A 209 10.36 26.45 -1.10
C GLY A 209 11.68 25.74 -1.43
N ALA A 210 11.84 24.48 -1.07
CA ALA A 210 13.02 23.66 -1.30
C ALA A 210 12.70 22.71 -2.44
N ALA A 211 13.61 22.64 -3.42
CA ALA A 211 13.57 21.69 -4.52
C ALA A 211 13.28 20.26 -4.00
N GLY A 212 12.27 19.61 -4.56
CA GLY A 212 11.99 18.20 -4.30
C GLY A 212 13.22 17.35 -4.62
N THR A 213 13.57 16.41 -3.74
CA THR A 213 14.71 15.50 -3.96
C THR A 213 14.25 14.32 -4.83
N LEU A 214 15.01 14.01 -5.88
CA LEU A 214 14.78 12.81 -6.69
C LEU A 214 14.99 11.57 -5.80
N ARG A 215 13.96 10.72 -5.66
CA ARG A 215 14.00 9.59 -4.70
C ARG A 215 14.37 8.26 -5.37
N SER A 216 13.97 8.06 -6.62
CA SER A 216 14.28 6.83 -7.35
C SER A 216 14.20 7.03 -8.85
N CYS A 217 15.10 6.39 -9.59
CA CYS A 217 14.98 6.27 -11.05
C CYS A 217 15.10 4.80 -11.45
N GLY A 218 14.08 4.30 -12.15
CA GLY A 218 13.98 2.92 -12.62
C GLY A 218 13.86 2.86 -14.14
N MET A 219 14.50 1.88 -14.77
CA MET A 219 14.32 1.62 -16.19
C MET A 219 13.07 0.77 -16.41
N THR A 220 12.18 1.22 -17.28
CA THR A 220 11.08 0.39 -17.77
C THR A 220 11.58 -0.37 -18.99
N ARG A 221 11.72 -1.69 -18.86
CA ARG A 221 11.94 -2.60 -20.01
C ARG A 221 10.66 -2.75 -20.81
#